data_AF-A0A920C022-F1
#
_entry.id   AF-A0A920C022-F1
#
_cell.length_a   1.000
_cell.length_b   1.000
_cell.length_c   1.000
_cell.angle_alpha   90.00
_cell.angle_beta   90.00
_cell.angle_gamma   90.00
#
_symmetry.space_group_name_H-M   'P 1'
#
loop_
_entity.id
_entity.type
_entity.pdbx_description
1 polymer ?
#
loop_
_entity_poly.entity_id
_entity_poly.type
_entity_poly.pdbx_seq_one_letter_code
_entity_poly.pdbx_strand_id
1 'polypeptide(L)' 'MKVQYFCRHCATEVGKIDGELLTEEELGIHQLNEIERQEMITYSGNGDIQIQTICENCQKAFEKNPDLHQYDFFIH' A
#
# COMPACT_ATOMS: atom_id res chain seq x y z
N MET A 1 3.14 11.99 12.80
CA MET A 1 3.22 10.83 11.90
C MET A 1 1.86 10.69 11.23
N LYS A 2 1.85 10.74 9.91
CA LYS A 2 0.65 10.50 9.11
C LYS A 2 0.90 9.32 8.19
N VAL A 3 -0.05 8.40 8.11
CA VAL A 3 0.01 7.27 7.19
C VAL A 3 -0.87 7.57 6.00
N GLN A 4 -0.31 7.56 4.79
CA GLN A 4 -1.03 7.82 3.55
C GLN A 4 -0.99 6.59 2.67
N TYR A 5 -2.15 6.10 2.26
CA TYR A 5 -2.30 4.97 1.36
C TYR A 5 -2.55 5.48 -0.05
N PHE A 6 -1.68 5.10 -0.98
CA PHE A 6 -1.80 5.44 -2.40
C PHE A 6 -1.94 4.19 -3.23
N CYS A 7 -2.75 4.28 -4.29
CA CYS A 7 -2.85 3.17 -5.22
C CYS A 7 -1.66 3.14 -6.17
N ARG A 8 -0.93 2.02 -6.23
CA ARG A 8 0.17 1.83 -7.19
C ARG A 8 -0.25 1.84 -8.67
N HIS A 9 -1.54 1.61 -8.95
CA HIS A 9 -2.07 1.48 -10.32
C HIS A 9 -2.69 2.76 -10.86
N CYS A 10 -3.46 3.48 -10.05
CA CYS A 10 -4.13 4.71 -10.48
C CYS A 10 -3.63 5.97 -9.77
N ALA A 11 -2.63 5.84 -8.89
CA ALA A 11 -2.08 6.92 -8.06
C ALA A 11 -3.11 7.65 -7.19
N THR A 12 -4.32 7.10 -7.02
CA THR A 12 -5.35 7.72 -6.17
C THR A 12 -4.98 7.59 -4.70
N GLU A 13 -5.28 8.62 -3.91
CA GLU A 13 -5.31 8.49 -2.45
C GLU A 13 -6.44 7.53 -2.08
N VAL A 14 -6.07 6.39 -1.49
CA VAL A 14 -7.01 5.37 -1.00
C VAL A 14 -7.53 5.78 0.37
N GLY A 15 -6.66 6.37 1.18
CA GLY A 15 -7.01 6.88 2.49
C GLY A 15 -5.80 7.45 3.21
N LYS A 16 -6.07 8.20 4.27
CA LYS A 16 -5.06 8.71 5.18
C LYS A 16 -5.49 8.46 6.61
N ILE A 17 -4.53 8.11 7.44
CA ILE A 17 -4.72 7.91 8.86
C ILE A 17 -3.81 8.92 9.56
N ASP A 18 -4.46 9.86 10.24
CA ASP A 18 -3.81 10.87 11.07
C ASP A 18 -3.91 10.41 12.52
N GLY A 19 -2.80 9.90 13.09
CA GLY A 19 -2.76 9.40 14.46
C GLY A 19 -1.34 9.39 15.01
N GLU A 20 -1.16 9.87 16.25
CA GLU A 20 0.15 9.97 16.90
C GLU A 20 0.79 8.60 17.22
N LEU A 21 -0.01 7.54 17.35
CA LEU A 21 0.40 6.22 17.84
C LEU A 21 -0.20 5.08 17.00
N LEU A 22 -0.03 5.13 15.69
CA LEU A 22 -0.38 3.99 14.84
C LEU A 22 0.74 2.95 14.91
N THR A 23 0.43 1.77 15.47
CA THR A 23 1.36 0.64 15.47
C THR A 23 1.22 -0.14 14.16
N GLU A 24 2.27 -0.88 13.79
CA GLU A 24 2.26 -1.74 12.61
C GLU A 24 1.16 -2.81 12.65
N GLU A 25 0.75 -3.21 13.86
CA GLU A 25 -0.37 -4.13 14.09
C GLU A 25 -1.72 -3.51 13.74
N GLU A 26 -1.99 -2.28 14.20
CA GLU A 26 -3.22 -1.54 13.88
C GLU A 26 -3.35 -1.26 12.37
N LEU A 27 -2.21 -1.06 11.71
CA LEU A 27 -2.14 -0.84 10.27
C LEU A 27 -2.16 -2.14 9.45
N GLY A 28 -2.11 -3.31 10.11
CA GLY A 28 -2.06 -4.64 9.47
C GLY A 28 -0.74 -4.94 8.75
N ILE A 29 0.24 -4.03 8.85
CA ILE A 29 1.56 -4.09 8.21
C ILE A 29 2.41 -5.20 8.83
N HIS A 30 2.11 -5.59 10.07
CA HIS A 30 2.78 -6.72 10.72
C HIS A 30 2.72 -8.03 9.90
N GLN A 31 1.72 -8.18 9.02
CA GLN A 31 1.62 -9.35 8.14
C GLN A 31 2.57 -9.31 6.93
N LEU A 32 3.18 -8.16 6.63
CA LEU A 32 4.15 -8.01 5.55
C LEU A 32 5.53 -8.42 6.03
N ASN A 33 6.30 -9.09 5.19
CA ASN A 33 7.70 -9.36 5.47
C ASN A 33 8.54 -8.08 5.40
N GLU A 34 9.74 -8.10 5.96
CA GLU A 34 10.62 -6.92 6.02
C GLU A 34 10.94 -6.38 4.61
N ILE A 35 11.06 -7.26 3.61
CA ILE A 35 11.26 -6.92 2.20
C ILE A 35 10.04 -6.19 1.64
N GLU A 36 8.84 -6.75 1.83
CA GLU A 36 7.59 -6.13 1.36
C GLU A 36 7.36 -4.77 2.03
N ARG A 37 7.76 -4.61 3.29
CA ARG A 37 7.73 -3.31 3.96
C ARG A 37 8.66 -2.31 3.28
N GLN A 38 9.88 -2.69 2.94
CA GLN A 38 10.81 -1.79 2.24
C GLN A 38 10.32 -1.43 0.83
N GLU A 39 9.64 -2.34 0.13
CA GLU A 39 9.14 -2.10 -1.21
C GLU A 39 7.83 -1.30 -1.23
N MET A 40 6.93 -1.55 -0.27
CA MET A 40 5.60 -0.95 -0.25
C MET A 40 5.51 0.30 0.63
N ILE A 41 6.42 0.49 1.59
CA ILE A 41 6.37 1.56 2.59
C ILE A 41 7.54 2.51 2.40
N THR A 42 7.23 3.78 2.19
CA THR A 42 8.19 4.87 2.10
C THR A 42 8.08 5.77 3.32
N TYR A 43 9.17 5.92 4.05
CA TYR A 43 9.28 6.88 5.15
C TYR A 43 9.75 8.21 4.60
N SER A 44 8.90 9.23 4.75
CA SER A 44 9.26 10.61 4.45
C SER A 44 10.13 11.18 5.57
N GLY A 45 11.08 12.07 5.23
CA GLY A 45 12.00 12.68 6.20
C GLY A 45 11.34 13.47 7.34
N ASN A 46 10.05 13.76 7.22
CA ASN A 46 9.24 14.43 8.25
C ASN A 46 8.61 13.44 9.27
N GLY A 47 8.84 12.13 9.13
CA GLY A 47 8.20 11.10 9.96
C GLY A 47 6.81 10.70 9.48
N ASP A 48 6.47 11.01 8.21
CA ASP A 48 5.25 10.53 7.56
C ASP A 48 5.53 9.22 6.81
N ILE A 49 4.50 8.38 6.71
CA ILE A 49 4.56 7.05 6.12
C ILE A 49 3.68 7.04 4.88
N GLN A 50 4.22 6.62 3.76
CA GLN A 50 3.49 6.45 2.52
C GLN A 50 3.46 4.97 2.14
N ILE A 51 2.27 4.39 2.01
CA ILE A 51 2.07 2.97 1.73
C ILE A 51 1.43 2.82 0.34
N GLN A 52 2.07 2.03 -0.51
CA GLN A 52 1.54 1.67 -1.83
C GLN A 52 0.61 0.46 -1.69
N THR A 53 -0.62 0.59 -2.16
CA THR A 53 -1.65 -0.48 -2.12
C THR A 53 -2.44 -0.52 -3.43
N ILE A 54 -3.43 -1.40 -3.53
CA ILE A 54 -4.36 -1.46 -4.67
C ILE A 54 -5.72 -0.97 -4.16
N CYS A 55 -6.29 0.04 -4.83
CA CYS A 55 -7.63 0.51 -4.45
C CYS A 55 -8.69 -0.51 -4.86
N GLU A 56 -9.85 -0.49 -4.19
CA GLU A 56 -10.95 -1.41 -4.45
C GLU A 56 -11.38 -1.43 -5.93
N ASN A 57 -11.33 -0.27 -6.60
CA ASN A 57 -11.67 -0.17 -8.02
C ASN A 57 -10.65 -0.89 -8.92
N CYS A 58 -9.36 -0.73 -8.65
CA CYS A 58 -8.30 -1.45 -9.36
C CYS A 58 -8.34 -2.95 -9.05
N GLN A 59 -8.62 -3.32 -7.79
CA GLN A 59 -8.77 -4.72 -7.40
C GLN A 59 -9.94 -5.39 -8.13
N LYS A 60 -11.11 -4.74 -8.18
CA LYS A 60 -12.27 -5.22 -8.96
C LYS A 60 -11.99 -5.32 -10.46
N ALA A 61 -11.21 -4.38 -11.01
CA ALA A 61 -10.83 -4.42 -12.42
C ALA A 61 -9.90 -5.61 -12.71
N PHE A 62 -9.02 -5.93 -11.78
CA PHE A 62 -8.08 -7.05 -11.82
C PHE A 62 -8.79 -8.40 -11.67
N GLU A 63 -9.71 -8.52 -10.69
CA GLU A 63 -10.53 -9.72 -10.50
C GLU A 63 -11.43 -10.01 -11.72
N LYS A 64 -11.93 -8.96 -12.38
CA LYS A 64 -12.76 -9.10 -13.59
C LYS A 64 -11.96 -9.43 -14.85
N ASN A 65 -10.67 -9.11 -14.87
CA ASN A 65 -9.80 -9.35 -16.02
C ASN A 65 -8.54 -10.06 -15.53
N PRO A 66 -8.58 -11.39 -15.36
CA PRO A 66 -7.41 -12.17 -14.97
C PRO A 66 -6.25 -12.05 -15.95
N ASP A 67 -6.46 -11.57 -17.19
CA ASP A 67 -5.37 -11.20 -18.12
C ASP A 67 -4.57 -9.96 -17.67
N LEU A 68 -5.07 -9.13 -16.75
CA LEU A 68 -4.29 -8.04 -16.14
C LEU A 68 -3.28 -8.56 -15.09
N HIS A 69 -3.41 -9.81 -14.61
CA HIS A 69 -2.36 -10.47 -13.82
C HIS A 69 -1.03 -10.58 -14.59
N GLN A 70 -1.04 -10.39 -15.91
CA GLN A 70 0.18 -10.44 -16.72
C GLN A 70 1.15 -9.28 -16.43
N TYR A 71 0.72 -8.26 -15.67
CA TYR A 71 1.60 -7.19 -15.17
C TYR A 71 1.99 -7.36 -13.68
N ASP A 72 1.56 -8.45 -13.03
CA ASP A 72 1.77 -8.75 -11.61
C ASP A 72 3.02 -9.62 -11.36
N PHE A 73 4.05 -9.50 -12.20
CA PHE A 73 5.38 -10.04 -11.89
C PHE A 73 6.18 -8.99 -11.10
N PHE A 74 5.82 -8.80 -9.84
CA PHE A 74 6.63 -8.02 -8.89
C PHE A 74 6.80 -8.74 -7.54
N ILE A 75 6.98 -10.06 -7.57
CA ILE A 75 7.63 -10.77 -6.45
C ILE A 75 8.68 -11.72 -7.05
N HIS A 76 9.96 -11.34 -6.94
CA HIS A 76 11.09 -12.26 -6.88
C HIS A 76 11.92 -11.90 -5.65
#